data_AF-A0A6N7GMA8-F1
#
_entry.id   AF-A0A6N7GMA8-F1
#
_cell.length_a   1.000
_cell.length_b   1.000
_cell.length_c   1.000
_cell.angle_alpha   90.00
_cell.angle_beta   90.00
_cell.angle_gamma   90.00
#
_symmetry.space_group_name_H-M   'P 1'
#
loop_
_entity.id
_entity.type
_entity.pdbx_description
1 polymer ?
#
loop_
_entity_poly.entity_id
_entity_poly.type
_entity_poly.pdbx_seq_one_letter_code
_entity_poly.pdbx_strand_id
1 'polypeptide(L)'
;MSRRFSLPAWLAALALLALSMMSAPARSEGVATFNCYGSRHTRSCVATFRRGRVDTHVINVPGPVGDELAAAEARDRRWFERCGPVIRQDRYGMPRYSYRAPGCEFGLLD
;
A
#
# COMPACT_ATOMS: atom_id res chain seq x y z
N MET A 1 19.59 45.06 50.85
CA MET A 1 18.35 45.54 50.17
C MET A 1 18.05 44.61 49.00
N SER A 2 17.16 43.63 49.19
CA SER A 2 16.76 42.66 48.18
C SER A 2 15.47 43.13 47.50
N ARG A 3 15.56 43.54 46.23
CA ARG A 3 14.37 43.92 45.43
C ARG A 3 13.66 42.66 44.97
N ARG A 4 12.45 42.42 45.48
CA ARG A 4 11.55 41.38 44.98
C ARG A 4 10.97 41.87 43.65
N PHE A 5 11.36 41.24 42.55
CA PHE A 5 10.70 41.45 41.26
C PHE A 5 9.35 40.72 41.30
N SER A 6 8.28 41.49 41.50
CA SER A 6 6.91 41.01 41.33
C SER A 6 6.65 40.93 39.82
N LEU A 7 6.71 39.72 39.26
CA LEU A 7 6.22 39.50 37.91
C LEU A 7 4.71 39.75 37.91
N PRO A 8 4.19 40.64 37.05
CA PRO A 8 2.77 40.91 37.00
C PRO A 8 2.02 39.64 36.59
N ALA A 9 0.89 39.37 37.26
CA ALA A 9 0.14 38.11 37.16
C ALA A 9 -0.25 37.73 35.72
N TRP A 10 -0.38 38.71 34.82
CA TRP A 10 -0.69 38.47 33.41
C TRP A 10 0.45 37.80 32.63
N LEU A 11 1.72 38.04 32.98
CA LEU A 11 2.86 37.34 32.37
C LEU A 11 2.90 35.87 32.79
N ALA A 12 2.60 35.58 34.05
CA ALA A 12 2.48 34.21 34.53
C ALA A 12 1.31 33.48 33.85
N ALA A 13 0.17 34.15 33.67
CA ALA A 13 -0.99 33.61 32.97
C ALA A 13 -0.68 33.32 31.49
N LEU A 14 0.00 34.23 30.78
CA LEU A 14 0.43 34.02 29.40
C LEU A 14 1.42 32.86 29.25
N ALA A 15 2.38 32.74 30.18
CA ALA A 15 3.34 31.63 30.16
C ALA A 15 2.65 30.27 30.34
N LEU A 16 1.65 30.20 31.23
CA LEU A 16 0.85 28.99 31.42
C LEU A 16 -0.01 28.64 30.19
N LEU A 17 -0.56 29.65 29.50
CA LEU A 17 -1.31 29.46 28.26
C LEU A 17 -0.42 29.01 27.10
N ALA A 18 0.82 29.51 27.02
CA ALA A 18 1.77 29.10 25.99
C ALA A 18 2.24 27.64 26.20
N LEU A 19 2.43 27.24 27.46
CA LEU A 19 2.87 25.88 27.79
C LEU A 19 1.81 24.81 27.48
N SER A 20 0.52 25.14 27.60
CA SER A 20 -0.58 24.22 27.26
C SER A 20 -0.73 24.00 25.75
N MET A 21 -0.23 24.91 24.90
CA MET A 21 -0.23 24.72 23.45
C MET A 21 0.89 23.80 22.95
N MET A 22 1.95 23.60 23.72
CA MET A 22 3.11 22.77 23.31
C MET A 22 2.95 21.27 23.60
N SER A 23 1.85 20.85 24.23
CA SER A 23 1.66 19.48 24.73
C SER A 23 0.64 18.64 23.95
N ALA A 24 0.10 19.14 22.83
CA ALA A 24 -0.68 18.28 21.93
C ALA A 24 0.27 17.38 21.12
N PRO A 25 0.28 16.05 21.32
CA PRO A 25 0.95 15.17 20.38
C PRO A 25 0.29 15.34 19.03
N ALA A 26 1.06 15.72 18.01
CA ALA A 26 0.63 15.64 16.63
C ALA A 26 0.46 14.15 16.28
N ARG A 27 -0.69 13.56 16.64
CA ARG A 27 -1.08 12.22 16.20
C ARG A 27 -1.30 12.32 14.70
N SER A 28 -0.32 11.86 13.92
CA SER A 28 -0.55 11.64 12.50
C SER A 28 -1.49 10.45 12.37
N GLU A 29 -2.78 10.71 12.12
CA GLU A 29 -3.71 9.70 11.63
C GLU A 29 -3.23 9.30 10.23
N GLY A 30 -2.35 8.30 10.19
CA GLY A 30 -1.79 7.76 8.97
C GLY A 30 -1.89 6.25 9.00
N VAL A 31 -2.29 5.68 7.87
CA VAL A 31 -2.34 4.23 7.67
C VAL A 31 -1.09 3.83 6.91
N ALA A 32 -0.32 2.93 7.53
CA ALA A 32 0.80 2.28 6.88
C ALA A 32 0.33 0.93 6.32
N THR A 33 0.47 0.74 5.01
CA THR A 33 0.30 -0.56 4.36
C THR A 33 1.66 -1.12 3.95
N PHE A 34 1.89 -2.40 4.23
CA PHE A 34 3.12 -3.09 3.93
C PHE A 34 2.82 -4.32 3.07
N ASN A 35 3.29 -4.31 1.83
CA ASN A 35 3.06 -5.40 0.88
C ASN A 35 4.41 -5.95 0.42
N CYS A 36 4.60 -7.26 0.54
CA CYS A 36 5.77 -7.95 0.04
C CYS A 36 5.39 -8.98 -1.01
N TYR A 37 6.14 -9.01 -2.10
CA TYR A 37 6.03 -10.01 -3.16
C TYR A 37 7.42 -10.60 -3.43
N GLY A 38 7.49 -11.90 -3.67
CA GLY A 38 8.77 -12.57 -3.84
C GLY A 38 8.67 -14.05 -4.18
N SER A 39 9.77 -14.57 -4.69
CA SER A 39 10.02 -15.99 -4.95
C SER A 39 11.07 -16.54 -3.98
N ARG A 40 11.45 -17.82 -4.14
CA ARG A 40 12.37 -18.55 -3.24
C ARG A 40 13.71 -17.84 -2.98
N HIS A 41 14.15 -16.94 -3.87
CA HIS A 41 15.43 -16.23 -3.75
C HIS A 41 15.35 -14.70 -3.89
N THR A 42 14.17 -14.13 -4.15
CA THR A 42 14.00 -12.70 -4.35
C THR A 42 12.78 -12.20 -3.60
N ARG A 43 12.91 -11.12 -2.84
CA ARG A 43 11.81 -10.45 -2.17
C ARG A 43 11.89 -8.96 -2.42
N SER A 44 10.74 -8.37 -2.72
CA SER A 44 10.56 -6.93 -2.82
C SER A 44 9.40 -6.54 -1.92
N CYS A 45 9.59 -5.48 -1.14
CA CYS A 45 8.58 -4.99 -0.22
C CYS A 45 8.35 -3.50 -0.48
N VAL A 46 7.09 -3.09 -0.44
CA VAL A 46 6.65 -1.71 -0.60
C VAL A 46 5.90 -1.31 0.67
N ALA A 47 6.40 -0.25 1.30
CA ALA A 47 5.71 0.42 2.40
C ALA A 47 5.05 1.69 1.85
N THR A 48 3.75 1.82 2.07
CA THR A 48 3.00 3.01 1.67
C THR A 48 2.43 3.67 2.91
N PHE A 49 2.75 4.95 3.12
CA PHE A 49 2.17 5.74 4.19
C PHE A 49 1.18 6.74 3.60
N ARG A 50 -0.09 6.61 3.95
CA ARG A 50 -1.12 7.58 3.53
C ARG A 50 -1.64 8.33 4.74
N ARG A 51 -1.63 9.67 4.67
CA ARG A 51 -2.34 10.53 5.64
C ARG A 51 -3.84 10.49 5.32
N GLY A 52 -4.67 10.17 6.31
CA GLY A 52 -6.12 10.02 6.15
C GLY A 52 -6.64 8.60 6.44
N ARG A 53 -7.97 8.46 6.41
CA ARG A 53 -8.70 7.23 6.78
C ARG A 53 -8.24 6.02 5.95
N VAL A 54 -8.28 4.84 6.58
CA VAL A 54 -8.12 3.54 5.91
C VAL A 54 -9.01 3.54 4.67
N ASP A 55 -8.42 3.23 3.51
CA ASP A 55 -9.20 3.08 2.28
C ASP A 55 -10.14 1.89 2.47
N THR A 56 -11.42 2.19 2.70
CA THR A 56 -12.47 1.19 2.95
C THR A 56 -12.80 0.35 1.73
N HIS A 57 -12.26 0.72 0.55
CA HIS A 57 -12.46 0.00 -0.70
C HIS A 57 -11.34 -1.01 -0.99
N VAL A 58 -10.29 -1.07 -0.17
CA VAL A 58 -9.24 -2.09 -0.30
C VAL A 58 -9.74 -3.38 0.35
N ILE A 59 -10.14 -4.32 -0.49
CA ILE A 59 -10.53 -5.67 -0.06
C ILE A 59 -9.29 -6.57 -0.13
N ASN A 60 -8.84 -7.06 1.02
CA ASN A 60 -7.80 -8.09 1.08
C ASN A 60 -8.46 -9.45 0.82
N VAL A 61 -8.24 -9.99 -0.38
CA VAL A 61 -8.69 -11.35 -0.72
C VAL A 61 -7.62 -12.34 -0.25
N PRO A 62 -7.90 -13.23 0.71
CA PRO A 62 -6.94 -14.25 1.11
C PRO A 62 -6.62 -15.16 -0.06
N GLY A 63 -5.34 -15.53 -0.20
CA GLY A 63 -4.91 -16.48 -1.23
C GLY A 63 -5.44 -17.89 -0.97
N PRO A 64 -5.44 -18.78 -1.98
CA PRO A 64 -5.87 -20.16 -1.82
C PRO A 64 -4.97 -20.91 -0.82
N VAL A 65 -5.55 -21.77 0.00
CA VAL A 65 -4.84 -22.56 1.03
C VAL A 65 -5.11 -24.05 0.89
N GLY A 66 -4.13 -24.88 1.25
CA GLY A 66 -4.26 -26.34 1.21
C GLY A 66 -4.58 -26.86 -0.20
N ASP A 67 -5.61 -27.69 -0.31
CA ASP A 67 -6.01 -28.32 -1.58
C ASP A 67 -6.48 -27.30 -2.63
N GLU A 68 -6.95 -26.12 -2.22
CA GLU A 68 -7.31 -25.03 -3.13
C GLU A 68 -6.10 -24.48 -3.89
N LEU A 69 -4.91 -24.55 -3.29
CA LEU A 69 -3.67 -24.09 -3.94
C LEU A 69 -3.35 -24.96 -5.15
N ALA A 70 -3.45 -26.28 -5.02
CA ALA A 70 -3.18 -27.21 -6.12
C ALA A 70 -4.18 -27.01 -7.28
N ALA A 71 -5.46 -26.76 -6.96
CA ALA A 71 -6.48 -26.46 -7.96
C ALA A 71 -6.22 -25.11 -8.65
N ALA A 72 -5.81 -24.09 -7.90
CA ALA A 72 -5.43 -22.79 -8.44
C ALA A 72 -4.21 -22.90 -9.36
N GLU A 73 -3.15 -23.57 -8.94
CA GLU A 73 -1.95 -23.80 -9.75
C GLU A 73 -2.26 -24.57 -11.03
N ALA A 74 -3.14 -25.59 -10.96
CA ALA A 74 -3.56 -26.35 -12.13
C ALA A 74 -4.34 -25.48 -13.13
N ARG A 75 -5.21 -24.59 -12.64
CA ARG A 75 -5.92 -23.62 -13.48
C ARG A 75 -4.95 -22.62 -14.11
N ASP A 76 -4.02 -22.08 -13.34
CA ASP A 76 -3.05 -21.09 -13.80
C ASP A 76 -2.12 -21.68 -14.86
N ARG A 77 -1.73 -22.94 -14.72
CA ARG A 77 -1.00 -23.68 -15.76
C ARG A 77 -1.79 -23.80 -17.07
N ARG A 78 -3.06 -24.22 -17.00
CA ARG A 78 -3.93 -24.28 -18.20
C ARG A 78 -4.10 -22.91 -18.86
N TRP A 79 -4.25 -21.87 -18.04
CA TRP A 79 -4.31 -20.51 -18.55
C TRP A 79 -2.99 -20.12 -19.22
N PHE A 80 -1.83 -20.40 -18.63
CA PHE A 80 -0.56 -20.04 -19.25
C PHE A 80 -0.30 -20.78 -20.56
N GLU A 81 -0.66 -22.07 -20.64
CA GLU A 81 -0.54 -22.89 -21.85
C GLU A 81 -1.33 -22.30 -23.03
N ARG A 82 -2.57 -21.86 -22.77
CA ARG A 82 -3.45 -21.28 -23.77
C ARG A 82 -3.17 -19.80 -24.04
N CYS A 83 -3.06 -19.02 -22.98
CA CYS A 83 -3.19 -17.57 -22.96
C CYS A 83 -1.90 -16.83 -22.67
N GLY A 84 -0.79 -17.53 -22.39
CA GLY A 84 0.47 -16.92 -21.96
C GLY A 84 0.86 -15.69 -22.80
N PRO A 85 1.35 -14.61 -22.16
CA PRO A 85 1.59 -13.34 -22.83
C PRO A 85 2.66 -13.49 -23.92
N VAL A 86 2.41 -12.87 -25.07
CA VAL A 86 3.35 -12.75 -26.18
C VAL A 86 3.73 -11.30 -26.39
N ILE A 87 5.02 -11.05 -26.58
CA ILE A 87 5.54 -9.72 -26.90
C ILE A 87 5.59 -9.59 -28.42
N ARG A 88 4.87 -8.62 -28.96
CA ARG A 88 4.88 -8.27 -30.38
C ARG A 88 5.43 -6.86 -30.56
N GLN A 89 6.33 -6.66 -31.50
CA GLN A 89 6.72 -5.30 -31.90
C GLN A 89 5.64 -4.71 -32.80
N ASP A 90 5.25 -3.47 -32.54
CA ASP A 90 4.36 -2.73 -33.43
C ASP A 90 5.13 -2.10 -34.60
N ARG A 91 4.42 -1.35 -35.46
CA ARG A 91 4.99 -0.70 -36.64
C ARG A 91 6.10 0.32 -36.33
N TYR A 92 6.27 0.72 -35.07
CA TYR A 92 7.28 1.66 -34.61
C TYR A 92 8.40 0.97 -33.81
N GLY A 93 8.41 -0.37 -33.76
CA GLY A 93 9.38 -1.15 -33.00
C GLY A 93 9.10 -1.22 -31.50
N MET A 94 7.96 -0.68 -31.03
CA MET A 94 7.63 -0.70 -29.60
C MET A 94 7.09 -2.08 -29.19
N PRO A 95 7.61 -2.70 -28.11
CA PRO A 95 7.09 -3.98 -27.63
C PRO A 95 5.71 -3.79 -26.99
N ARG A 96 4.74 -4.59 -27.44
CA ARG A 96 3.39 -4.66 -26.89
C ARG A 96 3.09 -6.06 -26.39
N TYR A 97 2.52 -6.14 -25.21
CA TYR A 97 1.98 -7.39 -24.68
C TYR A 97 0.62 -7.67 -25.33
N SER A 98 0.42 -8.91 -25.74
CA SER A 98 -0.88 -9.42 -26.17
C SER A 98 -1.03 -10.84 -25.64
N TYR A 99 -2.27 -11.31 -25.49
CA TYR A 99 -2.53 -12.71 -25.18
C TYR A 99 -2.48 -13.55 -26.46
N ARG A 100 -2.18 -14.83 -26.30
CA ARG A 100 -2.01 -15.76 -27.42
C ARG A 100 -3.32 -16.10 -28.14
N ALA A 101 -4.45 -16.08 -27.43
CA ALA A 101 -5.77 -16.39 -27.96
C ALA A 101 -6.81 -15.34 -27.51
N PRO A 102 -7.90 -15.15 -28.29
CA PRO A 102 -9.02 -14.29 -27.88
C PRO A 102 -9.75 -14.88 -26.66
N GLY A 103 -10.35 -14.03 -25.82
CA GLY A 103 -11.06 -14.43 -24.61
C GLY A 103 -10.17 -14.62 -23.38
N CYS A 104 -8.85 -14.69 -23.57
CA CYS A 104 -7.85 -14.79 -22.51
C CYS A 104 -7.83 -13.55 -21.59
N GLU A 105 -8.19 -12.38 -22.13
CA GLU A 105 -8.38 -11.13 -21.40
C GLU A 105 -9.50 -11.18 -20.35
N PHE A 106 -10.42 -12.14 -20.48
CA PHE A 106 -11.52 -12.38 -19.54
C PHE A 106 -11.30 -13.63 -18.68
N GLY A 107 -10.16 -14.31 -18.83
CA GLY A 107 -9.88 -15.55 -18.11
C GLY A 107 -10.69 -16.77 -18.60
N LEU A 108 -11.27 -16.71 -19.81
CA LEU A 108 -12.01 -17.83 -20.39
C LEU A 108 -11.01 -18.89 -20.88
N LEU A 109 -11.21 -20.14 -20.46
CA LEU A 109 -10.38 -21.29 -20.85
C LEU A 109 -11.05 -22.20 -21.88
N ASP A 110 -12.25 -21.82 -22.32
CA ASP A 110 -13.17 -22.60 -23.14
C ASP A 110 -12.93 -22.40 -24.64
#